data_AF-A0A329KAU5-F1
#
_entry.id   AF-A0A329KAU5-F1
#
_cell.length_a   1.000
_cell.length_b   1.000
_cell.length_c   1.000
_cell.angle_alpha   90.00
_cell.angle_beta   90.00
_cell.angle_gamma   90.00
#
_symmetry.space_group_name_H-M   'P 1'
#
loop_
_entity.id
_entity.type
_entity.pdbx_description
1 polymer ?
#
loop_
_entity_poly.entity_id
_entity_poly.type
_entity_poly.pdbx_seq_one_letter_code
_entity_poly.pdbx_strand_id
1 'polypeptide(L)'
;TESGASATHQAALVDPAYTETVLTRAFTGRPARGLRNAFIEAHEAEAPPGYPAIHYLTSPLRKAAAAAGKPDYVHLWAGTGYRHATAEPAADILRRLASDL
;
A
#
# COMPACT_ATOMS: atom_id res chain seq x y z
N THR A 1 4.31 -14.20 -10.82
CA THR A 1 4.19 -13.55 -9.50
C THR A 1 3.01 -14.15 -8.79
N GLU A 2 3.25 -14.68 -7.60
CA GLU A 2 2.23 -15.33 -6.77
C GLU A 2 1.37 -14.29 -6.00
N SER A 3 1.94 -13.10 -5.74
CA SER A 3 1.21 -11.97 -5.18
C SER A 3 0.26 -11.33 -6.20
N GLY A 4 -0.98 -11.05 -5.77
CA GLY A 4 -1.99 -10.31 -6.54
C GLY A 4 -1.88 -8.78 -6.43
N ALA A 5 -0.81 -8.24 -5.82
CA ALA A 5 -0.58 -6.79 -5.78
C ALA A 5 -0.43 -6.23 -7.21
N SER A 6 -1.02 -5.07 -7.48
CA SER A 6 -0.91 -4.42 -8.79
C SER A 6 0.53 -4.03 -9.11
N ALA A 7 0.88 -3.95 -10.40
CA ALA A 7 2.21 -3.48 -10.83
C ALA A 7 2.54 -2.09 -10.25
N THR A 8 1.54 -1.20 -10.19
CA THR A 8 1.63 0.14 -9.57
C THR A 8 2.01 0.07 -8.09
N HIS A 9 1.45 -0.87 -7.33
CA HIS A 9 1.83 -1.06 -5.93
C HIS A 9 3.25 -1.63 -5.84
N GLN A 10 3.56 -2.69 -6.59
CA GLN A 10 4.89 -3.32 -6.58
C GLN A 10 6.00 -2.32 -6.91
N ALA A 11 5.80 -1.45 -7.91
CA ALA A 11 6.74 -0.40 -8.28
C ALA A 11 6.94 0.62 -7.14
N ALA A 12 5.86 1.03 -6.45
CA ALA A 12 5.95 1.99 -5.36
C ALA A 12 6.76 1.47 -4.14
N LEU A 13 6.79 0.15 -3.89
CA LEU A 13 7.58 -0.42 -2.78
C LEU A 13 9.08 -0.23 -2.94
N VAL A 14 9.58 -0.19 -4.19
CA VAL A 14 11.01 -0.05 -4.52
C VAL A 14 11.39 1.36 -4.96
N ASP A 15 10.41 2.21 -5.26
CA ASP A 15 10.65 3.58 -5.67
C ASP A 15 11.27 4.42 -4.53
N PRO A 16 12.42 5.10 -4.75
CA PRO A 16 13.04 5.95 -3.74
C PRO A 16 12.21 7.17 -3.34
N ALA A 17 11.20 7.58 -4.13
CA ALA A 17 10.32 8.70 -3.81
C ALA A 17 9.44 8.45 -2.57
N TYR A 18 9.05 7.20 -2.31
CA TYR A 18 8.25 6.85 -1.14
C TYR A 18 9.16 6.52 0.04
N THR A 19 9.44 7.46 0.94
CA THR A 19 10.47 7.29 1.97
C THR A 19 9.97 6.67 3.27
N GLU A 20 8.69 6.83 3.61
CA GLU A 20 8.13 6.41 4.90
C GLU A 20 6.75 5.74 4.77
N THR A 21 6.31 5.11 5.87
CA THR A 21 4.93 4.62 6.02
C THR A 21 4.23 5.35 7.16
N VAL A 22 2.95 5.62 6.98
CA VAL A 22 2.10 6.31 7.96
C VAL A 22 0.86 5.47 8.27
N LEU A 23 0.29 5.69 9.45
CA LEU A 23 -1.07 5.22 9.73
C LEU A 23 -2.06 6.23 9.15
N THR A 24 -3.06 5.73 8.44
CA THR A 24 -4.06 6.56 7.76
C THR A 24 -5.45 5.93 7.87
N ARG A 25 -6.49 6.77 7.93
CA ARG A 25 -7.89 6.36 7.73
C ARG A 25 -8.42 6.75 6.35
N ALA A 26 -7.75 7.64 5.62
CA ALA A 26 -8.21 8.26 4.38
C ALA A 26 -8.83 7.30 3.36
N PHE A 27 -8.26 6.11 3.18
CA PHE A 27 -8.75 5.17 2.17
C PHE A 27 -9.92 4.29 2.62
N THR A 28 -10.11 4.06 3.93
CA THR A 28 -11.05 3.01 4.39
C THR A 28 -11.92 3.40 5.58
N GLY A 29 -11.62 4.51 6.24
CA GLY A 29 -12.27 4.93 7.48
C GLY A 29 -11.85 4.11 8.71
N ARG A 30 -10.83 3.24 8.59
CA ARG A 30 -10.19 2.52 9.69
C ARG A 30 -8.66 2.69 9.59
N PRO A 31 -7.92 2.78 10.71
CA PRO A 31 -6.47 2.85 10.68
C PRO A 31 -5.87 1.67 9.89
N ALA A 32 -5.04 2.00 8.90
CA ALA A 32 -4.22 1.07 8.13
C ALA A 32 -2.86 1.72 7.85
N ARG A 33 -1.81 0.91 7.68
CA ARG A 33 -0.46 1.41 7.39
C ARG A 33 -0.15 1.31 5.90
N GLY A 34 0.30 2.41 5.31
CA GLY A 34 0.74 2.46 3.92
C GLY A 34 1.85 3.47 3.67
N LEU A 35 2.45 3.42 2.49
CA LEU A 35 3.37 4.45 2.01
C LEU A 35 2.66 5.81 2.01
N ARG A 36 3.30 6.84 2.56
CA ARG A 36 2.77 8.21 2.48
C ARG A 36 2.63 8.62 1.02
N ASN A 37 1.48 9.15 0.63
CA ASN A 37 1.24 9.63 -0.73
C ASN A 37 0.29 10.84 -0.75
N ALA A 38 0.09 11.43 -1.94
CA ALA A 38 -0.69 12.66 -2.08
C ALA A 38 -2.14 12.53 -1.60
N PHE A 39 -2.78 11.36 -1.78
CA PHE A 39 -4.15 11.15 -1.27
C PHE A 39 -4.21 11.16 0.26
N ILE A 40 -3.23 10.56 0.93
CA ILE A 40 -3.13 10.62 2.39
C ILE A 40 -2.89 12.06 2.84
N GLU A 41 -1.95 12.77 2.21
CA GLU A 41 -1.64 14.16 2.56
C GLU A 41 -2.83 15.10 2.41
N ALA A 42 -3.64 14.89 1.37
CA ALA A 42 -4.80 15.72 1.09
C ALA A 42 -6.00 15.45 2.02
N HIS A 43 -6.15 14.24 2.57
CA HIS A 43 -7.40 13.81 3.18
C HIS A 43 -7.30 13.31 4.63
N GLU A 44 -6.10 13.01 5.15
CA GLU A 44 -5.99 12.39 6.48
C GLU A 44 -6.54 13.26 7.60
N ALA A 45 -6.35 14.58 7.52
CA ALA A 45 -6.84 15.52 8.54
C ALA A 45 -8.37 15.51 8.70
N GLU A 46 -9.09 15.17 7.63
CA GLU A 46 -10.55 15.18 7.56
C GLU A 46 -11.16 13.77 7.56
N ALA A 47 -10.34 12.72 7.50
CA ALA A 47 -10.79 11.35 7.34
C ALA A 47 -11.55 10.84 8.59
N PRO A 48 -12.88 10.60 8.52
CA PRO A 48 -13.64 10.16 9.68
C PRO A 48 -13.42 8.66 9.97
N PRO A 49 -13.67 8.20 11.21
CA PRO A 49 -13.94 6.79 11.42
C PRO A 49 -15.22 6.41 10.65
N GLY A 50 -15.10 5.54 9.65
CA GLY A 50 -16.18 5.33 8.68
C GLY A 50 -16.07 4.02 7.90
N TYR A 51 -15.40 3.00 8.45
CA TYR A 51 -15.35 1.69 7.81
C TYR A 51 -16.70 0.95 7.95
N PRO A 52 -17.22 0.29 6.88
CA PRO A 52 -16.63 0.16 5.54
C PRO A 52 -17.12 1.21 4.52
N ALA A 53 -17.92 2.20 4.91
CA ALA A 53 -18.48 3.20 3.99
C ALA A 53 -17.38 3.92 3.17
N ILE A 54 -16.31 4.37 3.83
CA ILE A 54 -15.18 5.03 3.15
C ILE A 54 -14.41 4.04 2.26
N HIS A 55 -14.29 2.77 2.65
CA HIS A 55 -13.65 1.75 1.79
C HIS A 55 -14.38 1.62 0.46
N TYR A 56 -15.72 1.55 0.48
CA TYR A 56 -16.53 1.46 -0.72
C TYR A 56 -16.53 2.77 -1.52
N LEU A 57 -16.63 3.91 -0.85
CA LEU A 57 -16.55 5.24 -1.46
C LEU A 57 -15.28 5.41 -2.30
N THR A 58 -14.11 5.01 -1.77
CA THR A 58 -12.82 5.19 -2.46
C THR A 58 -12.47 4.04 -3.41
N SER A 59 -13.17 2.91 -3.37
CA SER A 59 -12.80 1.70 -4.14
C SER A 59 -12.72 1.93 -5.65
N PRO A 60 -13.71 2.56 -6.31
CA PRO A 60 -13.63 2.84 -7.75
C PRO A 60 -12.45 3.74 -8.13
N LEU A 61 -12.17 4.77 -7.32
CA LEU A 61 -11.03 5.68 -7.51
C LEU A 61 -9.70 4.92 -7.45
N ARG A 62 -9.51 4.11 -6.40
CA ARG A 62 -8.28 3.33 -6.19
C ARG A 62 -8.04 2.33 -7.33
N LYS A 63 -9.11 1.69 -7.83
CA LYS A 63 -9.04 0.77 -8.98
C LYS A 63 -8.63 1.50 -10.26
N ALA A 64 -9.25 2.64 -10.56
CA ALA A 64 -8.91 3.45 -11.73
C ALA A 64 -7.47 3.98 -11.66
N ALA A 65 -7.04 4.46 -10.49
CA ALA A 65 -5.67 4.92 -10.26
C ALA A 65 -4.64 3.80 -10.45
N ALA A 66 -4.91 2.60 -9.92
CA ALA A 66 -4.05 1.45 -10.11
C ALA A 66 -3.91 1.07 -11.58
N ALA A 67 -5.02 1.05 -12.34
CA ALA A 67 -5.02 0.77 -13.78
C ALA A 67 -4.29 1.85 -14.61
N ALA A 68 -4.36 3.10 -14.16
CA ALA A 68 -3.69 4.24 -14.81
C ALA A 68 -2.22 4.44 -14.39
N GLY A 69 -1.65 3.54 -13.57
CA GLY A 69 -0.28 3.69 -13.09
C GLY A 69 -0.05 4.90 -12.19
N LYS A 70 -1.07 5.31 -11.42
CA LYS A 70 -1.03 6.50 -10.53
C LYS A 70 -0.93 6.09 -9.06
N PRO A 71 0.28 5.81 -8.53
CA PRO A 71 0.46 5.30 -7.17
C PRO A 71 -0.05 6.25 -6.08
N ASP A 72 -0.05 7.56 -6.33
CA ASP A 72 -0.47 8.57 -5.36
C ASP A 72 -1.94 8.51 -4.93
N TYR A 73 -2.76 7.77 -5.68
CA TYR A 73 -4.19 7.58 -5.41
C TYR A 73 -4.53 6.11 -5.11
N VAL A 74 -3.50 5.28 -4.88
CA VAL A 74 -3.64 3.88 -4.46
C VAL A 74 -3.41 3.77 -2.96
N HIS A 75 -4.09 2.82 -2.33
CA HIS A 75 -3.84 2.45 -0.94
C HIS A 75 -2.61 1.55 -0.86
N LEU A 76 -1.43 2.16 -0.92
CA LEU A 76 -0.13 1.48 -0.97
C LEU A 76 0.23 0.85 0.39
N TRP A 77 -0.49 -0.21 0.78
CA TRP A 77 -0.30 -0.89 2.07
C TRP A 77 1.08 -1.51 2.20
N ALA A 78 1.80 -1.10 3.24
CA ALA A 78 3.18 -1.46 3.46
C ALA A 78 3.51 -1.41 4.96
N GLY A 79 4.26 -2.40 5.45
CA GLY A 79 4.83 -2.38 6.80
C GLY A 79 6.03 -1.43 6.89
N THR A 80 6.55 -1.21 8.10
CA THR A 80 7.74 -0.35 8.30
C THR A 80 9.01 -0.91 7.64
N GLY A 81 9.11 -2.24 7.49
CA GLY A 81 10.21 -2.92 6.83
C GLY A 81 10.04 -3.12 5.31
N TYR A 82 9.16 -2.37 4.64
CA TYR A 82 8.82 -2.57 3.22
C TYR A 82 10.04 -2.56 2.28
N ARG A 83 11.13 -1.88 2.66
CA ARG A 83 12.39 -1.85 1.91
C ARG A 83 13.13 -3.20 1.86
N HIS A 84 12.75 -4.17 2.69
CA HIS A 84 13.28 -5.54 2.62
C HIS A 84 12.52 -6.44 1.65
N ALA A 85 11.50 -5.93 0.95
CA ALA A 85 10.76 -6.71 -0.03
C ALA A 85 11.66 -7.09 -1.21
N THR A 86 11.65 -8.37 -1.58
CA THR A 86 12.38 -8.93 -2.72
C THR A 86 11.41 -9.46 -3.77
N ALA A 87 11.80 -9.38 -5.04
CA ALA A 87 11.08 -9.99 -6.15
C ALA A 87 11.59 -11.42 -6.37
N GLU A 88 11.14 -12.36 -5.53
CA GLU A 88 11.52 -13.77 -5.60
C GLU A 88 10.30 -14.68 -5.35
N PRO A 89 10.32 -15.94 -5.84
CA PRO A 89 9.25 -16.91 -5.58
C PRO A 89 8.95 -17.06 -4.08
N ALA A 90 7.68 -17.24 -3.73
CA ALA A 90 7.28 -17.33 -2.31
C ALA A 90 8.00 -18.47 -1.57
N ALA A 91 8.27 -19.58 -2.27
CA ALA A 91 9.02 -20.71 -1.72
C ALA A 91 10.48 -20.37 -1.40
N ASP A 92 11.12 -19.51 -2.18
CA ASP A 92 12.50 -19.06 -1.92
C ASP A 92 12.55 -18.13 -0.69
N ILE A 93 11.59 -17.20 -0.58
CA ILE A 93 11.44 -16.32 0.61
C ILE A 93 11.33 -17.17 1.87
N LEU A 94 10.43 -18.16 1.88
CA LEU A 94 10.19 -19.00 3.04
C LEU A 94 11.42 -19.83 3.42
N ARG A 95 12.14 -20.37 2.45
CA ARG A 95 13.39 -21.11 2.69
C ARG A 95 14.45 -20.22 3.33
N ARG A 96 14.63 -19.00 2.83
CA ARG A 96 15.59 -18.02 3.38
C ARG A 96 15.21 -17.58 4.80
N LEU A 97 13.94 -17.27 5.05
CA LEU A 97 13.48 -16.90 6.40
C LEU A 97 13.66 -18.06 7.39
N ALA A 98 13.46 -19.31 6.97
CA ALA A 98 13.65 -20.48 7.82
C ALA A 98 15.13 -20.79 8.12
N SER A 99 16.07 -20.43 7.23
CA SER A 99 17.50 -20.60 7.50
C SER A 99 18.06 -19.56 8.48
N ASP A 100 17.35 -18.45 8.66
CA ASP A 100 17.75 -17.33 9.53
C ASP A 100 17.15 -17.45 10.95
N LEU A 101 16.42 -18.54 11.25
CA LEU A 101 15.86 -18.88 12.55
C LEU A 101 16.79 -19.82 13.34
#